data_AF-A0A7S3AVA3-F1
#
_entry.id   AF-A0A7S3AVA3-F1
#
_cell.length_a   1.000
_cell.length_b   1.000
_cell.length_c   1.000
_cell.angle_alpha   90.00
_cell.angle_beta   90.00
_cell.angle_gamma   90.00
#
_symmetry.space_group_name_H-M   'P 1'
#
loop_
_entity.id
_entity.type
_entity.pdbx_description
1 polymer ?
#
loop_
_entity_poly.entity_id
_entity_poly.type
_entity_poly.pdbx_seq_one_letter_code
_entity_poly.pdbx_strand_id
1 'polypeptide(L)'
;QILTASEGSVLKQFVRNFEGYGIQMSATDAALTQVATLAEAEATGARGLVTVLERTLREHKYELPSTPITAFELDNETVVSPQLGLGRLLSDQRPEDMLGVRLNDLKRWEHRFNRLVAPVQSWLTDEATDFLIRLSVESDESAFSIASRRFESLPPTLLRVAEATGQKQLPISLALAQDPETEIANWERMVHGSSGGSGSGGGGG
;
A
#
# COMPACT_ATOMS: atom_id res chain seq x y z
N GLN A 1 16.18 34.90 4.82
CA GLN A 1 16.61 34.83 3.40
C GLN A 1 15.71 33.80 2.72
N ILE A 2 15.14 34.13 1.57
CA ILE A 2 14.35 33.18 0.76
C ILE A 2 15.33 32.24 0.05
N LEU A 3 14.99 30.95 0.04
CA LEU A 3 15.80 29.85 -0.49
C LEU A 3 16.52 30.19 -1.79
N THR A 4 17.81 29.84 -1.92
CA THR A 4 18.53 29.97 -3.18
C THR A 4 18.07 28.92 -4.19
N ALA A 5 18.37 29.12 -5.48
CA ALA A 5 17.88 28.25 -6.57
C ALA A 5 18.28 26.76 -6.40
N SER A 6 19.44 26.50 -5.79
CA SER A 6 19.89 25.14 -5.47
C SER A 6 19.09 24.51 -4.32
N GLU A 7 18.70 25.30 -3.32
CA GLU A 7 17.94 24.86 -2.14
C GLU A 7 16.49 24.54 -2.52
N GLY A 8 15.91 25.36 -3.41
CA GLY A 8 14.61 25.08 -4.01
C GLY A 8 14.60 23.79 -4.84
N SER A 9 15.72 23.40 -5.45
CA SER A 9 15.83 22.12 -6.18
C SER A 9 15.81 20.92 -5.22
N VAL A 10 16.48 21.03 -4.08
CA VAL A 10 16.50 20.00 -3.02
C VAL A 10 15.09 19.80 -2.47
N LEU A 11 14.40 20.87 -2.08
CA LEU A 11 13.03 20.76 -1.57
C LEU A 11 12.09 20.09 -2.58
N LYS A 12 12.17 20.47 -3.87
CA LYS A 12 11.39 19.83 -4.93
C LYS A 12 11.69 18.33 -5.08
N GLN A 13 12.89 17.86 -4.75
CA GLN A 13 13.20 16.43 -4.74
C GLN A 13 12.47 15.72 -3.61
N PHE A 14 12.43 16.30 -2.41
CA PHE A 14 11.66 15.74 -1.30
C PHE A 14 10.15 15.74 -1.57
N VAL A 15 9.62 16.82 -2.16
CA VAL A 15 8.21 16.86 -2.59
C VAL A 15 7.90 15.70 -3.53
N ARG A 16 8.72 15.48 -4.57
CA ARG A 16 8.55 14.34 -5.49
C ARG A 16 8.65 12.97 -4.81
N ASN A 17 9.51 12.84 -3.79
CA ASN A 17 9.63 11.59 -3.05
C ASN A 17 8.32 11.27 -2.30
N PHE A 18 7.70 12.27 -1.66
CA PHE A 18 6.40 12.11 -0.99
C PHE A 18 5.25 11.91 -1.97
N GLU A 19 5.28 12.58 -3.14
CA GLU A 19 4.31 12.33 -4.22
C GLU A 19 4.34 10.87 -4.68
N GLY A 20 5.52 10.22 -4.69
CA GLY A 20 5.67 8.80 -4.97
C GLY A 20 4.94 7.87 -3.99
N TYR A 21 4.66 8.36 -2.78
CA TYR A 21 3.83 7.69 -1.77
C TYR A 21 2.36 8.10 -1.81
N GLY A 22 1.97 9.02 -2.70
CA GLY A 22 0.63 9.61 -2.75
C GLY A 22 0.41 10.74 -1.74
N ILE A 23 1.49 11.34 -1.21
CA ILE A 23 1.44 12.37 -0.16
C ILE A 23 1.85 13.72 -0.76
N GLN A 24 0.99 14.72 -0.63
CA GLN A 24 1.28 16.09 -1.03
C GLN A 24 2.11 16.79 0.06
N MET A 25 3.37 17.11 -0.23
CA MET A 25 4.25 17.78 0.73
C MET A 25 4.32 19.29 0.48
N SER A 26 4.15 20.09 1.53
CA SER A 26 4.45 21.54 1.57
C SER A 26 5.51 21.85 2.63
N ALA A 27 6.04 23.07 2.64
CA ALA A 27 6.93 23.55 3.68
C ALA A 27 6.64 25.00 4.01
N THR A 28 6.63 25.33 5.30
CA THR A 28 6.44 26.71 5.78
C THR A 28 7.73 27.51 5.70
N ASP A 29 7.63 28.83 5.55
CA ASP A 29 8.80 29.73 5.52
C ASP A 29 9.67 29.62 6.79
N ALA A 30 9.04 29.38 7.94
CA ALA A 30 9.72 29.18 9.21
C ALA A 30 10.54 27.88 9.23
N ALA A 31 10.00 26.80 8.66
CA ALA A 31 10.73 25.54 8.51
C ALA A 31 11.91 25.68 7.56
N LEU A 32 11.70 26.34 6.42
CA LEU A 32 12.75 26.58 5.43
C LEU A 32 13.91 27.40 6.01
N THR A 33 13.57 28.44 6.78
CA THR A 33 14.56 29.25 7.51
C THR A 33 15.33 28.39 8.53
N GLN A 34 14.63 27.55 9.29
CA GLN A 34 15.27 26.69 10.30
C GLN A 34 16.19 25.65 9.67
N VAL A 35 15.77 25.02 8.56
CA VAL A 35 16.58 24.06 7.81
C VAL A 35 17.85 24.72 7.28
N ALA A 36 17.74 25.94 6.74
CA ALA A 36 18.90 26.71 6.29
C ALA A 36 19.87 27.00 7.44
N THR A 37 19.38 27.45 8.60
CA THR A 37 20.22 27.69 9.78
C THR A 37 20.95 26.44 10.25
N LEU A 38 20.26 25.28 10.28
CA LEU A 38 20.90 24.01 10.65
C LEU A 38 21.94 23.56 9.62
N ALA A 39 21.66 23.74 8.32
CA ALA A 39 22.59 23.38 7.26
C ALA A 39 23.85 24.27 7.22
N GLU A 40 23.73 25.55 7.54
CA GLU A 40 24.87 26.46 7.70
C GLU A 40 25.79 26.01 8.84
N ALA A 41 25.22 25.55 9.96
CA ALA A 41 25.98 25.02 11.09
C ALA A 41 26.75 23.73 10.75
N GLU A 42 26.26 22.93 9.81
CA GLU A 42 26.91 21.71 9.31
C GLU A 42 28.08 22.03 8.33
N ALA A 43 28.37 23.30 8.04
CA ALA A 43 29.52 23.81 7.27
C ALA A 43 29.77 23.15 5.88
N THR A 44 28.73 22.56 5.29
CA THR A 44 28.82 21.73 4.07
C THR A 44 28.09 22.33 2.86
N GLY A 45 27.65 23.59 2.95
CA GLY A 45 26.93 24.30 1.88
C GLY A 45 25.63 23.58 1.49
N ALA A 46 25.30 23.53 0.20
CA ALA A 46 24.06 22.91 -0.29
C ALA A 46 23.90 21.40 0.05
N ARG A 47 25.00 20.70 0.36
CA ARG A 47 24.95 19.30 0.86
C ARG A 47 24.40 19.21 2.28
N GLY A 48 24.58 20.26 3.10
CA GLY A 48 24.05 20.33 4.45
C GLY A 48 22.52 20.27 4.46
N LEU A 49 21.86 20.90 3.48
CA LEU A 49 20.40 20.89 3.37
C LEU A 49 19.84 19.49 3.12
N VAL A 50 20.48 18.72 2.22
CA VAL A 50 20.07 17.34 1.95
C VAL A 50 20.23 16.49 3.21
N THR A 51 21.35 16.62 3.91
CA THR A 51 21.62 15.88 5.15
C THR A 51 20.61 16.21 6.25
N VAL A 52 20.33 17.50 6.47
CA VAL A 52 19.35 17.94 7.48
C VAL A 52 17.97 17.41 7.13
N LEU A 53 17.50 17.60 5.89
CA LEU A 53 16.18 17.12 5.45
C LEU A 53 16.06 15.59 5.48
N GLU A 54 17.09 14.84 5.08
CA GLU A 54 17.08 13.37 5.20
C GLU A 54 16.98 12.95 6.67
N ARG A 55 17.74 13.57 7.57
CA ARG A 55 17.67 13.27 9.00
C ARG A 55 16.30 13.59 9.58
N THR A 56 15.74 14.75 9.25
CA THR A 56 14.43 15.20 9.74
C THR A 56 13.28 14.33 9.21
N LEU A 57 13.31 13.98 7.91
CA LEU A 57 12.18 13.35 7.23
C LEU A 57 12.29 11.83 7.11
N ARG A 58 13.36 11.21 7.61
CA ARG A 58 13.58 9.75 7.52
C ARG A 58 12.38 8.95 8.04
N GLU A 59 11.99 9.20 9.29
CA GLU A 59 10.89 8.45 9.92
C GLU A 59 9.55 8.79 9.25
N HIS A 60 9.35 10.05 8.85
CA HIS A 60 8.15 10.47 8.10
C HIS A 60 7.98 9.71 6.77
N LYS A 61 9.08 9.47 6.04
CA LYS A 61 9.05 8.68 4.80
C LYS A 61 8.71 7.21 5.03
N TYR A 62 8.90 6.69 6.24
CA TYR A 62 8.61 5.31 6.59
C TYR A 62 7.19 5.16 7.16
N GLU A 63 6.82 6.02 8.10
CA GLU A 63 5.54 5.96 8.82
C GLU A 63 4.37 6.46 7.96
N LEU A 64 4.49 7.65 7.34
CA LEU A 64 3.36 8.29 6.67
C LEU A 64 2.73 7.46 5.53
N PRO A 65 3.49 6.72 4.69
CA PRO A 65 2.89 5.85 3.66
C PRO A 65 1.99 4.73 4.20
N SER A 66 2.10 4.42 5.49
CA SER A 66 1.29 3.43 6.21
C SER A 66 0.07 4.05 6.91
N THR A 67 -0.25 5.33 6.62
CA THR A 67 -1.27 6.14 7.32
C THR A 67 -2.24 6.81 6.33
N PRO A 68 -3.37 7.42 6.78
CA PRO A 68 -4.33 8.17 5.95
C PRO A 68 -3.83 9.50 5.45
N ILE A 69 -2.62 9.87 5.83
CA ILE A 69 -2.12 11.21 5.58
C ILE A 69 -1.78 11.32 4.10
N THR A 70 -2.61 12.05 3.36
CA THR A 70 -2.38 12.41 1.96
C THR A 70 -1.73 13.78 1.80
N ALA A 71 -1.51 14.52 2.88
CA ALA A 71 -0.86 15.82 2.87
C ALA A 71 0.02 15.99 4.11
N PHE A 72 1.23 16.49 3.92
CA PHE A 72 2.20 16.71 4.99
C PHE A 72 2.84 18.08 4.84
N GLU A 73 2.71 18.92 5.86
CA GLU A 73 3.37 20.22 5.90
C GLU A 73 4.62 20.15 6.80
N LEU A 74 5.78 20.45 6.23
CA LEU A 74 7.01 20.63 6.98
C LEU A 74 6.98 22.00 7.68
N ASP A 75 6.78 22.00 8.99
CA ASP A 75 6.79 23.18 9.85
C ASP A 75 8.06 23.28 10.72
N ASN A 76 8.21 24.39 11.47
CA ASN A 76 9.38 24.61 12.31
C ASN A 76 9.53 23.52 13.39
N GLU A 77 8.42 23.10 13.98
CA GLU A 77 8.39 22.04 15.01
C GLU A 77 8.90 20.71 14.45
N THR A 78 8.48 20.34 13.24
CA THR A 78 8.96 19.16 12.52
C THR A 78 10.47 19.21 12.30
N VAL A 79 11.05 20.39 12.07
CA VAL A 79 12.51 20.55 11.89
C VAL A 79 13.25 20.43 13.22
N VAL A 80 12.75 21.07 14.28
CA VAL A 80 13.39 21.13 15.61
C VAL A 80 13.20 19.83 16.39
N SER A 81 12.06 19.17 16.22
CA SER A 81 11.68 17.95 16.94
C SER A 81 10.90 17.01 16.03
N PRO A 82 11.58 16.33 15.08
CA PRO A 82 10.92 15.52 14.06
C PRO A 82 10.05 14.41 14.62
N GLN A 83 10.48 13.76 15.70
CA GLN A 83 9.71 12.68 16.33
C GLN A 83 8.44 13.19 17.01
N LEU A 84 8.46 14.40 17.56
CA LEU A 84 7.31 15.01 18.21
C LEU A 84 6.29 15.47 17.16
N GLY A 85 6.77 16.15 16.10
CA GLY A 85 5.94 16.53 14.95
C GLY A 85 5.28 15.32 14.30
N LEU A 86 6.05 14.25 14.06
CA LEU A 86 5.52 12.97 13.57
C LEU A 86 4.51 12.38 14.55
N GLY A 87 4.82 12.32 15.84
CA GLY A 87 3.93 11.79 16.86
C GLY A 87 2.57 12.52 16.89
N ARG A 88 2.57 13.86 16.80
CA ARG A 88 1.34 14.65 16.74
C ARG A 88 0.54 14.35 15.47
N LEU A 89 1.23 14.36 14.34
CA LEU A 89 0.66 14.07 13.04
C LEU A 89 0.03 12.66 12.99
N LEU A 90 0.64 11.68 13.67
CA LEU A 90 0.10 10.33 13.81
C LEU A 90 -1.04 10.25 14.82
N SER A 91 -0.97 10.97 15.94
CA SER A 91 -2.00 10.95 16.98
C SER A 91 -3.27 11.70 16.61
N ASP A 92 -3.18 12.67 15.71
CA ASP A 92 -4.34 13.44 15.22
C ASP A 92 -5.21 12.64 14.22
N GLN A 93 -4.81 11.41 13.90
CA GLN A 93 -5.57 10.55 13.00
C GLN A 93 -6.78 9.98 13.72
N ARG A 94 -7.97 10.32 13.21
CA ARG A 94 -9.20 9.75 13.75
C ARG A 94 -9.43 8.36 13.14
N PRO A 95 -10.04 7.42 13.88
CA PRO A 95 -10.38 6.09 13.36
C PRO A 95 -11.20 6.13 12.07
N GLU A 96 -12.07 7.13 11.90
CA GLU A 96 -12.83 7.34 10.67
C GLU A 96 -11.97 7.68 9.44
N ASP A 97 -10.82 8.32 9.64
CA ASP A 97 -9.91 8.70 8.55
C ASP A 97 -9.10 7.47 8.07
N MET A 98 -8.93 6.44 8.91
CA MET A 98 -8.24 5.18 8.60
C MET A 98 -8.98 4.30 7.58
N LEU A 99 -10.29 4.44 7.45
CA LEU A 99 -11.06 3.64 6.49
C LEU A 99 -10.58 3.87 5.05
N GLY A 100 -10.28 5.13 4.70
CA GLY A 100 -9.77 5.51 3.38
C GLY A 100 -8.42 4.85 3.06
N VAL A 101 -7.54 4.71 4.06
CA VAL A 101 -6.24 4.01 3.93
C VAL A 101 -6.44 2.57 3.62
N ARG A 102 -7.28 1.91 4.42
CA ARG A 102 -7.48 0.47 4.33
C ARG A 102 -8.12 0.12 2.99
N LEU A 103 -9.03 0.98 2.51
CA LEU A 103 -9.55 0.89 1.14
C LEU A 103 -8.45 1.10 0.09
N ASN A 104 -7.58 2.09 0.26
CA ASN A 104 -6.47 2.33 -0.68
C ASN A 104 -5.45 1.18 -0.67
N ASP A 105 -5.13 0.62 0.48
CA ASP A 105 -4.31 -0.58 0.66
C ASP A 105 -4.87 -1.76 -0.13
N LEU A 106 -6.16 -2.04 0.02
CA LEU A 106 -6.82 -3.12 -0.70
C LEU A 106 -6.81 -2.86 -2.21
N LYS A 107 -7.05 -1.62 -2.68
CA LYS A 107 -6.91 -1.26 -4.09
C LYS A 107 -5.49 -1.45 -4.63
N ARG A 108 -4.46 -1.05 -3.86
CA ARG A 108 -3.05 -1.28 -4.21
C ARG A 108 -2.75 -2.77 -4.31
N TRP A 109 -3.27 -3.54 -3.37
CA TRP A 109 -3.14 -5.00 -3.37
C TRP A 109 -3.83 -5.63 -4.58
N GLU A 110 -5.09 -5.27 -4.88
CA GLU A 110 -5.83 -5.76 -6.05
C GLU A 110 -5.09 -5.46 -7.35
N HIS A 111 -4.56 -4.24 -7.49
CA HIS A 111 -3.80 -3.87 -8.68
C HIS A 111 -2.53 -4.72 -8.84
N ARG A 112 -1.84 -5.05 -7.73
CA ARG A 112 -0.71 -5.97 -7.74
C ARG A 112 -1.16 -7.41 -8.07
N PHE A 113 -2.23 -7.87 -7.45
CA PHE A 113 -2.76 -9.22 -7.62
C PHE A 113 -3.16 -9.47 -9.07
N ASN A 114 -3.87 -8.55 -9.72
CA ASN A 114 -4.28 -8.66 -11.12
C ASN A 114 -3.10 -8.78 -12.10
N ARG A 115 -1.92 -8.24 -11.77
CA ARG A 115 -0.71 -8.47 -12.58
C ARG A 115 -0.19 -9.90 -12.46
N LEU A 116 -0.41 -10.56 -11.32
CA LEU A 116 0.01 -11.95 -11.09
C LEU A 116 -0.92 -12.96 -11.78
N VAL A 117 -2.20 -12.62 -11.91
CA VAL A 117 -3.22 -13.51 -12.48
C VAL A 117 -3.64 -13.14 -13.91
N ALA A 118 -2.94 -12.22 -14.57
CA ALA A 118 -3.22 -11.87 -15.96
C ALA A 118 -3.17 -13.12 -16.87
N PRO A 119 -4.11 -13.27 -17.84
CA PRO A 119 -5.11 -12.30 -18.28
C PRO A 119 -6.44 -12.31 -17.49
N VAL A 120 -6.55 -13.12 -16.44
CA VAL A 120 -7.75 -13.18 -15.60
C VAL A 120 -7.89 -11.89 -14.80
N GLN A 121 -9.11 -11.37 -14.72
CA GLN A 121 -9.44 -10.23 -13.86
C GLN A 121 -10.05 -10.72 -12.54
N SER A 122 -9.61 -10.15 -11.43
CA SER A 122 -10.08 -10.50 -10.10
C SER A 122 -10.22 -9.24 -9.24
N TRP A 123 -11.22 -9.22 -8.38
CA TRP A 123 -11.52 -8.11 -7.48
C TRP A 123 -12.07 -8.65 -6.16
N LEU A 124 -11.88 -7.90 -5.09
CA LEU A 124 -12.54 -8.13 -3.81
C LEU A 124 -14.01 -7.73 -3.94
N THR A 125 -14.89 -8.63 -3.54
CA THR A 125 -16.29 -8.27 -3.30
C THR A 125 -16.39 -7.25 -2.16
N ASP A 126 -17.50 -6.50 -2.09
CA ASP A 126 -17.71 -5.51 -1.03
C ASP A 126 -17.67 -6.17 0.35
N GLU A 127 -18.25 -7.37 0.48
CA GLU A 127 -18.26 -8.12 1.73
C GLU A 127 -16.86 -8.64 2.11
N ALA A 128 -16.06 -9.07 1.14
CA ALA A 128 -14.66 -9.45 1.36
C ALA A 128 -13.83 -8.23 1.78
N THR A 129 -14.08 -7.07 1.16
CA THR A 129 -13.43 -5.79 1.49
C THR A 129 -13.70 -5.41 2.93
N ASP A 130 -14.98 -5.39 3.33
CA ASP A 130 -15.39 -5.09 4.71
C ASP A 130 -14.81 -6.08 5.72
N PHE A 131 -14.72 -7.37 5.36
CA PHE A 131 -14.08 -8.37 6.21
C PHE A 131 -12.58 -8.10 6.40
N LEU A 132 -11.83 -7.84 5.33
CA LEU A 132 -10.39 -7.58 5.42
C LEU A 132 -10.09 -6.27 6.15
N ILE A 133 -10.92 -5.24 5.99
CA ILE A 133 -10.81 -3.99 6.75
C ILE A 133 -11.00 -4.26 8.24
N ARG A 134 -12.07 -4.97 8.63
CA ARG A 134 -12.30 -5.34 10.04
C ARG A 134 -11.13 -6.12 10.61
N LEU A 135 -10.66 -7.14 9.90
CA LEU A 135 -9.52 -7.95 10.33
C LEU A 135 -8.26 -7.10 10.52
N SER A 136 -8.00 -6.15 9.62
CA SER A 136 -6.85 -5.26 9.72
C SER A 136 -6.92 -4.30 10.91
N VAL A 137 -8.12 -3.95 11.37
CA VAL A 137 -8.32 -3.16 12.61
C VAL A 137 -8.11 -4.05 13.83
N GLU A 138 -8.68 -5.26 13.84
CA GLU A 138 -8.56 -6.21 14.95
C GLU A 138 -7.11 -6.67 15.20
N SER A 139 -6.32 -6.79 14.14
CA SER A 139 -4.93 -7.25 14.21
C SER A 139 -3.90 -6.13 14.32
N ASP A 140 -4.32 -4.86 14.26
CA ASP A 140 -3.43 -3.69 14.15
C ASP A 140 -2.39 -3.82 13.01
N GLU A 141 -2.82 -4.36 11.86
CA GLU A 141 -1.99 -4.51 10.65
C GLU A 141 -2.56 -3.67 9.50
N SER A 142 -1.76 -3.41 8.45
CA SER A 142 -2.27 -2.80 7.21
C SER A 142 -3.16 -3.78 6.45
N ALA A 143 -4.18 -3.28 5.76
CA ALA A 143 -5.09 -4.14 4.99
C ALA A 143 -4.35 -4.82 3.82
N PHE A 144 -3.27 -4.18 3.31
CA PHE A 144 -2.40 -4.75 2.27
C PHE A 144 -1.63 -5.98 2.77
N SER A 145 -1.05 -5.91 3.97
CA SER A 145 -0.30 -7.04 4.56
C SER A 145 -1.23 -8.22 4.85
N ILE A 146 -2.41 -7.95 5.41
CA ILE A 146 -3.45 -8.96 5.63
C ILE A 146 -3.82 -9.66 4.32
N ALA A 147 -4.17 -8.90 3.26
CA ALA A 147 -4.54 -9.49 1.97
C ALA A 147 -3.38 -10.23 1.31
N SER A 148 -2.16 -9.67 1.36
CA SER A 148 -0.96 -10.31 0.77
C SER A 148 -0.67 -11.66 1.38
N ARG A 149 -0.71 -11.76 2.72
CA ARG A 149 -0.46 -13.01 3.45
C ARG A 149 -1.59 -14.00 3.25
N ARG A 150 -2.85 -13.53 3.35
CA ARG A 150 -4.03 -14.40 3.31
C ARG A 150 -4.27 -15.02 1.93
N PHE A 151 -3.85 -14.36 0.86
CA PHE A 151 -4.02 -14.82 -0.52
C PHE A 151 -2.71 -15.19 -1.23
N GLU A 152 -1.64 -15.46 -0.47
CA GLU A 152 -0.32 -15.78 -1.02
C GLU A 152 -0.35 -16.98 -1.99
N SER A 153 -1.12 -18.02 -1.65
CA SER A 153 -1.24 -19.25 -2.42
C SER A 153 -2.35 -19.25 -3.48
N LEU A 154 -3.15 -18.18 -3.56
CA LEU A 154 -4.32 -18.12 -4.45
C LEU A 154 -3.97 -18.03 -5.96
N PRO A 155 -2.97 -17.24 -6.43
CA PRO A 155 -2.78 -16.98 -7.85
C PRO A 155 -2.66 -18.25 -8.73
N PRO A 156 -1.86 -19.27 -8.37
CA PRO A 156 -1.75 -20.48 -9.19
C PRO A 156 -3.08 -21.24 -9.30
N THR A 157 -3.84 -21.34 -8.20
CA THR A 157 -5.13 -22.03 -8.20
C THR A 157 -6.17 -21.26 -9.00
N LEU A 158 -6.23 -19.95 -8.85
CA LEU A 158 -7.16 -19.09 -9.60
C LEU A 158 -6.94 -19.22 -11.11
N LEU A 159 -5.68 -19.20 -11.57
CA LEU A 159 -5.34 -19.40 -12.98
C LEU A 159 -5.79 -20.78 -13.50
N ARG A 160 -5.58 -21.85 -12.73
CA ARG A 160 -6.05 -23.20 -13.10
C ARG A 160 -7.57 -23.27 -13.22
N VAL A 161 -8.31 -22.65 -12.28
CA VAL A 161 -9.77 -22.59 -12.32
C VAL A 161 -10.25 -21.82 -13.55
N ALA A 162 -9.64 -20.66 -13.83
CA ALA A 162 -9.96 -19.86 -15.00
C ALA A 162 -9.74 -20.64 -16.31
N GLU A 163 -8.64 -21.38 -16.41
CA GLU A 163 -8.35 -22.24 -17.56
C GLU A 163 -9.38 -23.37 -17.72
N ALA A 164 -9.67 -24.11 -16.65
CA ALA A 164 -10.59 -25.25 -16.68
C ALA A 164 -12.04 -24.84 -16.97
N THR A 165 -12.47 -23.66 -16.49
CA THR A 165 -13.84 -23.17 -16.63
C THR A 165 -14.04 -22.23 -17.82
N GLY A 166 -12.94 -21.74 -18.43
CA GLY A 166 -12.96 -20.69 -19.44
C GLY A 166 -13.31 -19.30 -18.91
N GLN A 167 -13.43 -19.13 -17.58
CA GLN A 167 -13.77 -17.85 -16.97
C GLN A 167 -12.59 -16.88 -17.03
N LYS A 168 -12.88 -15.65 -17.46
CA LYS A 168 -11.89 -14.55 -17.52
C LYS A 168 -11.98 -13.59 -16.33
N GLN A 169 -12.99 -13.79 -15.49
CA GLN A 169 -13.33 -12.92 -14.37
C GLN A 169 -13.68 -13.81 -13.18
N LEU A 170 -12.93 -13.69 -12.09
CA LEU A 170 -13.12 -14.48 -10.88
C LEU A 170 -13.08 -13.56 -9.65
N PRO A 171 -14.21 -13.32 -8.97
CA PRO A 171 -14.23 -12.50 -7.77
C PRO A 171 -13.58 -13.22 -6.58
N ILE A 172 -13.00 -12.44 -5.68
CA ILE A 172 -12.56 -12.87 -4.35
C ILE A 172 -13.74 -12.61 -3.41
N SER A 173 -14.50 -13.68 -3.18
CA SER A 173 -15.72 -13.67 -2.37
C SER A 173 -15.41 -13.56 -0.88
N LEU A 174 -16.44 -13.24 -0.08
CA LEU A 174 -16.33 -13.29 1.38
C LEU A 174 -15.87 -14.67 1.88
N ALA A 175 -16.35 -15.77 1.29
CA ALA A 175 -15.95 -17.12 1.70
C ALA A 175 -14.44 -17.32 1.52
N LEU A 176 -13.90 -16.92 0.36
CA LEU A 176 -12.48 -16.97 0.07
C LEU A 176 -11.68 -16.05 1.01
N ALA A 177 -12.23 -14.89 1.36
CA ALA A 177 -11.61 -13.98 2.32
C ALA A 177 -11.62 -14.55 3.76
N GLN A 178 -12.68 -15.24 4.18
CA GLN A 178 -12.80 -15.82 5.52
C GLN A 178 -11.93 -17.07 5.71
N ASP A 179 -11.93 -17.97 4.72
CA ASP A 179 -11.19 -19.23 4.76
C ASP A 179 -10.59 -19.58 3.37
N PRO A 180 -9.44 -18.96 3.03
CA PRO A 180 -8.79 -19.19 1.74
C PRO A 180 -8.34 -20.64 1.56
N GLU A 181 -7.89 -21.30 2.63
CA GLU A 181 -7.35 -22.67 2.54
C GLU A 181 -8.43 -23.66 2.12
N THR A 182 -9.60 -23.61 2.78
CA THR A 182 -10.73 -24.48 2.44
C THR A 182 -11.26 -24.20 1.04
N GLU A 183 -11.40 -22.92 0.66
CA GLU A 183 -11.92 -22.55 -0.67
C GLU A 183 -10.94 -22.88 -1.81
N ILE A 184 -9.63 -22.68 -1.60
CA ILE A 184 -8.60 -23.11 -2.56
C ILE A 184 -8.67 -24.63 -2.74
N ALA A 185 -8.77 -25.40 -1.65
CA ALA A 185 -8.90 -26.86 -1.73
C ALA A 185 -10.21 -27.30 -2.43
N ASN A 186 -11.32 -26.57 -2.23
CA ASN A 186 -12.58 -26.79 -2.96
C ASN A 186 -12.39 -26.60 -4.47
N TRP A 187 -11.76 -25.49 -4.87
CA TRP A 187 -11.48 -25.16 -6.26
C TRP A 187 -10.56 -26.17 -6.92
N GLU A 188 -9.51 -26.61 -6.22
CA GLU A 188 -8.62 -27.65 -6.73
C GLU A 188 -9.36 -28.96 -6.99
N ARG A 189 -10.24 -29.40 -6.08
CA ARG A 189 -11.06 -30.59 -6.30
C ARG A 189 -11.99 -30.46 -7.51
N MET A 190 -12.58 -29.30 -7.74
CA MET A 190 -13.42 -29.04 -8.92
C MET A 190 -12.64 -29.18 -10.23
N VAL A 191 -11.44 -28.60 -10.30
CA VAL A 191 -10.59 -28.66 -11.50
C VAL A 191 -10.18 -30.10 -11.83
N HIS A 192 -9.76 -30.89 -10.82
CA HIS A 192 -9.36 -32.28 -11.02
C HIS A 192 -10.54 -33.20 -11.36
N GLY A 193 -11.74 -32.92 -10.80
CA GLY A 193 -12.95 -33.68 -11.10
C GLY A 193 -13.47 -33.46 -12.53
N SER A 194 -13.24 -32.27 -13.11
CA SER A 194 -13.71 -31.95 -14.46
C SER A 194 -12.86 -32.56 -15.58
N SER A 195 -11.60 -32.94 -15.31
CA SER A 195 -10.70 -33.57 -16.30
C SER A 195 -10.91 -35.08 -16.51
N GLY A 196 -11.83 -35.73 -15.77
CA GLY A 196 -12.08 -37.18 -15.84
C GLY A 196 -13.20 -37.61 -16.80
N GLY A 197 -13.79 -36.70 -17.57
CA GLY A 197 -15.03 -36.91 -18.32
C GLY A 197 -14.91 -36.86 -19.85
N SER A 198 -13.93 -37.54 -20.46
CA SER A 198 -13.93 -37.75 -21.92
C SER A 198 -13.20 -39.05 -22.28
N GLY A 199 -13.97 -40.15 -22.36
CA GLY A 199 -13.44 -41.46 -22.74
C GLY A 199 -14.42 -42.61 -22.55
N SER A 200 -15.68 -42.45 -23.00
CA SER A 200 -16.58 -43.60 -23.17
C SER A 200 -17.40 -43.43 -24.45
N GLY A 201 -17.32 -44.44 -25.31
CA GLY A 201 -17.87 -44.53 -26.67
C GLY A 201 -16.81 -45.19 -27.54
N GLY A 202 -16.68 -46.52 -27.58
CA GLY A 202 -17.67 -47.47 -28.07
C GLY A 202 -17.27 -47.83 -29.51
N GLY A 203 -17.18 -49.09 -29.96
CA GLY A 203 -17.47 -50.36 -29.34
C GLY A 203 -16.81 -51.49 -30.13
N GLY A 204 -16.84 -52.69 -29.55
CA GLY A 204 -16.56 -53.93 -30.26
C GLY A 204 -17.74 -54.33 -31.16
N GLY A 205 -17.40 -55.10 -32.20
CA GLY A 205 -18.30 -55.65 -33.20
C GLY A 205 -17.52 -56.03 -34.44
#